data_AF-A0A0F6YLD1-F1
#
_entry.id   AF-A0A0F6YLD1-F1
#
_cell.length_a   1.000
_cell.length_b   1.000
_cell.length_c   1.000
_cell.angle_alpha   90.00
_cell.angle_beta   90.00
_cell.angle_gamma   90.00
#
_symmetry.space_group_name_H-M   'P 1'
#
loop_
_entity.id
_entity.type
_entity.pdbx_description
1 polymer ?
#
loop_
_entity_poly.entity_id
_entity_poly.type
_entity_poly.pdbx_seq_one_letter_code
_entity_poly.pdbx_strand_id
1 'polypeptide(L)'
;MRGERWATSEHYFQAQKFVDAKDRDAVRRAKTPMIAARLGRDRSRKLRRDWESVKVSIMRDAVEAKFSQHDELRALLLATGDAKLVEHTENDDYWGDGGDGSGKNMLGRVLMDVRAKLAGGP
;
A
#
# COMPACT_ATOMS: atom_id res chain seq x y z
N MET A 1 6.84 -11.01 2.26
CA MET A 1 7.12 -10.40 0.94
C MET A 1 8.63 -10.45 0.72
N ARG A 2 9.11 -11.02 -0.40
CA ARG A 2 10.57 -11.14 -0.72
C ARG A 2 11.43 -11.75 0.40
N GLY A 3 10.94 -12.80 1.08
CA GLY A 3 11.66 -13.45 2.18
C GLY A 3 11.57 -12.75 3.55
N GLU A 4 10.94 -11.57 3.62
CA GLU A 4 10.79 -10.81 4.86
C GLU A 4 9.33 -10.74 5.34
N ARG A 5 9.13 -10.80 6.66
CA ARG A 5 7.82 -10.59 7.30
C ARG A 5 7.66 -9.12 7.69
N TRP A 6 6.51 -8.56 7.33
CA TRP A 6 6.14 -7.16 7.58
C TRP A 6 4.90 -7.14 8.45
N ALA A 7 4.87 -6.26 9.46
CA ALA A 7 3.73 -6.18 10.38
C ALA A 7 2.45 -5.71 9.68
N THR A 8 2.58 -4.75 8.76
CA THR A 8 1.48 -4.26 7.92
C THR A 8 1.99 -3.85 6.54
N SER A 9 1.07 -3.68 5.58
CA SER A 9 1.38 -3.10 4.27
C SER A 9 2.00 -1.70 4.38
N GLU A 10 1.62 -0.92 5.40
CA GLU A 10 2.19 0.40 5.68
C GLU A 10 3.70 0.32 5.99
N HIS A 11 4.13 -0.67 6.80
CA HIS A 11 5.56 -0.84 7.10
C HIS A 11 6.36 -1.14 5.83
N TYR A 12 5.84 -2.05 4.98
CA TYR A 12 6.48 -2.38 3.72
C TYR A 12 6.54 -1.15 2.80
N PHE A 13 5.40 -0.50 2.56
CA PHE A 13 5.31 0.64 1.65
C PHE A 13 6.25 1.79 2.06
N GLN A 14 6.27 2.13 3.35
CA GLN A 14 7.11 3.21 3.87
C GLN A 14 8.60 2.83 3.86
N ALA A 15 8.95 1.56 4.12
CA ALA A 15 10.33 1.12 4.05
C ALA A 15 10.87 1.20 2.62
N GLN A 16 10.08 0.87 1.60
CA GLN A 16 10.54 0.89 0.22
C GLN A 16 10.82 2.29 -0.36
N LYS A 17 10.56 3.34 0.41
CA LYS A 17 11.01 4.69 0.09
C LYS A 17 12.53 4.87 0.25
N PHE A 18 13.18 4.04 1.07
CA PHE A 18 14.58 4.23 1.44
C PHE A 18 15.52 3.27 0.70
N VAL A 19 16.61 3.84 0.17
CA VAL A 19 17.71 3.06 -0.44
C VAL A 19 18.63 2.49 0.63
N ASP A 20 18.75 3.17 1.77
CA ASP A 20 19.62 2.76 2.87
C ASP A 20 18.96 1.67 3.72
N ALA A 21 19.67 0.56 3.91
CA ALA A 21 19.16 -0.60 4.64
C ALA A 21 18.79 -0.27 6.11
N LYS A 22 19.56 0.63 6.75
CA LYS A 22 19.30 1.08 8.12
C LYS A 22 17.95 1.79 8.25
N ASP A 23 17.59 2.63 7.28
CA ASP A 23 16.32 3.33 7.28
C ASP A 23 15.14 2.39 6.98
N ARG A 24 15.32 1.46 6.04
CA ARG A 24 14.33 0.39 5.81
C ARG A 24 14.08 -0.42 7.07
N ASP A 25 15.14 -0.82 7.77
CA ASP A 25 15.03 -1.65 8.97
C ASP A 25 14.38 -0.87 10.13
N ALA A 26 14.66 0.43 10.25
CA ALA A 26 14.02 1.31 11.22
C ALA A 26 12.50 1.40 11.01
N VAL A 27 12.05 1.54 9.75
CA VAL A 27 10.61 1.50 9.43
C VAL A 27 10.03 0.12 9.66
N ARG A 28 10.71 -0.94 9.21
CA ARG A 28 10.25 -2.33 9.36
C ARG A 28 10.03 -2.72 10.82
N ARG A 29 10.88 -2.25 11.73
CA ARG A 29 10.82 -2.51 13.17
C ARG A 29 9.96 -1.52 13.96
N ALA A 30 9.32 -0.56 13.30
CA ALA A 30 8.38 0.34 13.98
C ALA A 30 7.30 -0.48 14.71
N LYS A 31 6.94 -0.02 15.92
CA LYS A 31 5.97 -0.75 16.74
C LYS A 31 4.53 -0.68 16.21
N THR A 32 4.22 0.37 15.45
CA THR A 32 2.87 0.65 14.96
C THR A 32 2.91 1.19 13.54
N PRO A 33 1.86 0.98 12.72
CA PRO A 33 1.78 1.53 11.38
C PRO A 33 1.87 3.06 11.37
N MET A 34 1.33 3.73 12.40
CA MET A 34 1.43 5.19 12.53
C MET A 34 2.89 5.66 12.70
N ILE A 35 3.71 4.92 13.47
CA ILE A 35 5.15 5.21 13.59
C ILE A 35 5.85 4.93 12.26
N ALA A 36 5.53 3.83 11.57
CA ALA A 36 6.09 3.53 10.26
C ALA A 36 5.78 4.63 9.23
N ALA A 37 4.54 5.11 9.19
CA ALA A 37 4.10 6.21 8.35
C ALA A 37 4.85 7.51 8.68
N ARG A 38 5.02 7.83 9.97
CA ARG A 38 5.80 9.01 10.40
C ARG A 38 7.25 8.91 9.93
N LEU A 39 7.90 7.77 10.14
CA LEU A 39 9.30 7.55 9.73
C LEU A 39 9.45 7.63 8.20
N GLY A 40 8.53 7.04 7.44
CA GLY A 40 8.57 7.08 5.98
C GLY A 40 8.18 8.42 5.34
N ARG A 41 7.65 9.37 6.12
CA ARG A 41 7.39 10.75 5.70
C ARG A 41 8.51 11.71 6.10
N ASP A 42 9.49 11.26 6.87
CA ASP A 42 10.65 12.06 7.28
C ASP A 42 11.52 12.41 6.06
N ARG A 43 11.46 13.67 5.63
CA ARG A 43 12.19 14.18 4.47
C ARG A 43 13.65 14.52 4.75
N SER A 44 14.09 14.43 6.01
CA SER A 44 15.52 14.57 6.34
C SER A 44 16.36 13.38 5.86
N ARG A 45 15.70 12.26 5.58
CA ARG A 45 16.31 11.00 5.13
C ARG A 45 16.34 10.88 3.62
N LYS A 46 17.31 10.12 3.12
CA LYS A 46 17.51 9.95 1.68
C LYS A 46 16.48 8.98 1.09
N LEU A 47 15.53 9.55 0.36
CA LEU A 47 14.55 8.78 -0.40
C LEU A 47 15.13 8.33 -1.74
N ARG A 48 14.59 7.23 -2.28
CA ARG A 48 14.87 6.81 -3.65
C ARG A 48 14.37 7.87 -4.64
N ARG A 49 15.15 8.11 -5.69
CA ARG A 49 14.91 9.19 -6.66
C ARG A 49 13.70 8.94 -7.55
N ASP A 50 13.36 7.68 -7.77
CA ASP A 50 12.26 7.21 -8.62
C ASP A 50 10.99 6.90 -7.81
N TRP A 51 10.86 7.41 -6.57
CA TRP A 51 9.73 7.08 -5.69
C TRP A 51 8.36 7.35 -6.33
N GLU A 52 8.22 8.48 -7.03
CA GLU A 52 6.93 8.85 -7.63
C GLU A 52 6.50 7.90 -8.76
N SER A 53 7.43 7.30 -9.50
CA SER A 53 7.11 6.35 -10.58
C SER A 53 6.82 4.93 -10.07
N VAL A 54 7.37 4.56 -8.92
CA VAL A 54 7.33 3.18 -8.40
C VAL A 54 6.38 2.98 -7.21
N LYS A 55 5.88 4.06 -6.59
CA LYS A 55 5.00 3.95 -5.41
C LYS A 55 3.74 3.11 -5.70
N VAL A 56 3.17 3.21 -6.90
CA VAL A 56 1.96 2.45 -7.28
C VAL A 56 2.27 0.95 -7.39
N SER A 57 3.37 0.57 -8.04
CA SER A 57 3.75 -0.84 -8.15
C SER A 57 4.08 -1.44 -6.78
N ILE A 58 4.74 -0.68 -5.90
CA ILE A 58 5.03 -1.13 -4.53
C ILE A 58 3.76 -1.32 -3.72
N MET A 59 2.80 -0.41 -3.83
CA MET A 59 1.51 -0.57 -3.15
C MET A 59 0.78 -1.80 -3.68
N ARG A 60 0.80 -2.01 -5.00
CA ARG A 60 0.21 -3.21 -5.62
C ARG A 60 0.85 -4.49 -5.08
N ASP A 61 2.18 -4.56 -5.00
CA ASP A 61 2.88 -5.71 -4.39
C ASP A 61 2.42 -5.94 -2.95
N ALA A 62 2.25 -4.87 -2.16
CA ALA A 62 1.85 -4.95 -0.76
C ALA A 62 0.41 -5.43 -0.58
N VAL A 63 -0.50 -4.92 -1.42
CA VAL A 63 -1.92 -5.28 -1.44
C VAL A 63 -2.08 -6.72 -1.92
N GLU A 64 -1.44 -7.09 -3.03
CA GLU A 64 -1.46 -8.45 -3.55
C GLU A 64 -0.94 -9.45 -2.53
N ALA A 65 0.19 -9.16 -1.88
CA ALA A 65 0.73 -10.02 -0.84
C ALA A 65 -0.21 -10.14 0.37
N LYS A 66 -0.89 -9.07 0.77
CA LYS A 66 -1.89 -9.11 1.86
C LYS A 66 -3.06 -10.02 1.49
N PHE A 67 -3.62 -9.88 0.29
CA PHE A 67 -4.79 -10.65 -0.11
C PHE A 67 -4.46 -12.07 -0.61
N SER A 68 -3.23 -12.37 -1.01
CA SER A 68 -2.81 -13.73 -1.38
C SER A 68 -2.36 -14.57 -0.18
N GLN A 69 -1.94 -13.96 0.93
CA GLN A 69 -1.48 -14.67 2.13
C GLN A 69 -2.58 -14.89 3.17
N HIS A 70 -3.74 -14.28 3.00
CA HIS A 70 -4.85 -14.33 3.96
C HIS A 70 -6.17 -14.65 3.25
N ASP A 71 -6.56 -15.93 3.25
CA ASP A 71 -7.71 -16.44 2.50
C ASP A 71 -9.03 -15.75 2.89
N GLU A 72 -9.23 -15.43 4.16
CA GLU A 72 -10.41 -14.69 4.62
C GLU A 72 -10.48 -13.29 4.00
N LEU A 73 -9.35 -12.57 3.95
CA LEU A 73 -9.30 -11.26 3.33
C LEU A 73 -9.48 -11.36 1.81
N ARG A 74 -8.91 -12.41 1.19
CA ARG A 74 -9.11 -12.71 -0.23
C ARG A 74 -10.59 -12.86 -0.54
N ALA A 75 -11.29 -13.68 0.24
CA ALA A 75 -12.72 -13.92 0.08
C ALA A 75 -13.52 -12.62 0.23
N LEU A 76 -13.20 -11.79 1.23
CA LEU A 76 -13.83 -10.47 1.41
C LEU A 76 -13.62 -9.55 0.21
N LEU A 77 -12.40 -9.49 -0.35
CA LEU A 77 -12.14 -8.67 -1.53
C LEU A 77 -12.89 -9.18 -2.76
N LEU A 78 -12.92 -10.49 -2.99
CA LEU A 78 -13.66 -11.11 -4.09
C LEU A 78 -15.17 -10.92 -3.95
N ALA A 79 -15.70 -10.97 -2.73
CA ALA A 79 -17.11 -10.75 -2.43
C ALA A 79 -17.60 -9.34 -2.77
N THR A 80 -16.69 -8.38 -2.98
CA THR A 80 -17.06 -7.05 -3.50
C THR A 80 -17.57 -7.09 -4.95
N GLY A 81 -17.41 -8.22 -5.66
CA GLY A 81 -17.90 -8.40 -7.02
C GLY A 81 -17.36 -7.32 -7.96
N ASP A 82 -18.24 -6.65 -8.68
CA ASP A 82 -17.90 -5.55 -9.58
C ASP A 82 -18.01 -4.17 -8.93
N ALA A 83 -18.28 -4.10 -7.62
CA ALA A 83 -18.42 -2.83 -6.92
C ALA A 83 -17.15 -1.99 -7.02
N LYS A 84 -17.33 -0.68 -7.20
CA LYS A 84 -16.24 0.30 -7.16
C LYS A 84 -15.81 0.49 -5.70
N LEU A 85 -14.52 0.27 -5.43
CA LEU A 85 -13.94 0.51 -4.11
C LEU A 85 -13.35 1.93 -4.05
N VAL A 86 -13.72 2.68 -3.01
CA VAL A 86 -13.29 4.06 -2.80
C VAL A 86 -12.69 4.19 -1.41
N GLU A 87 -11.44 4.63 -1.33
CA GLU A 87 -10.81 5.06 -0.09
C GLU A 87 -11.27 6.48 0.23
N HIS A 88 -12.28 6.60 1.07
CA HIS A 88 -12.88 7.89 1.40
C HIS A 88 -12.10 8.61 2.50
N THR A 89 -11.42 9.70 2.16
CA THR A 89 -10.64 10.49 3.13
C THR A 89 -10.35 11.90 2.65
N GLU A 90 -10.50 12.88 3.54
CA GLU A 90 -10.15 14.29 3.32
C GLU A 90 -8.63 14.55 3.38
N ASN A 91 -7.85 13.58 3.86
CA ASN A 91 -6.43 13.78 4.18
C ASN A 91 -5.46 13.38 3.05
N ASP A 92 -5.95 12.72 2.00
CA ASP A 92 -5.12 12.18 0.92
C ASP A 92 -5.90 12.15 -0.41
N ASP A 93 -5.55 13.06 -1.31
CA ASP A 93 -6.13 13.21 -2.65
C ASP A 93 -5.50 12.26 -3.69
N TYR A 94 -4.40 11.58 -3.35
CA TYR A 94 -3.71 10.69 -4.27
C TYR A 94 -4.18 9.25 -4.07
N TRP A 95 -4.09 8.73 -2.85
CA TRP A 95 -4.53 7.38 -2.52
C TRP A 95 -6.04 7.31 -2.30
N GLY A 96 -6.61 8.37 -1.72
CA GLY A 96 -8.02 8.52 -1.47
C GLY A 96 -8.75 9.39 -2.49
N ASP A 97 -10.01 9.65 -2.20
CA ASP A 97 -10.92 10.47 -3.01
C ASP A 97 -10.95 11.95 -2.59
N GLY A 98 -10.15 12.36 -1.60
CA GLY A 98 -10.14 13.74 -1.10
C GLY A 98 -11.36 14.13 -0.25
N GLY A 99 -12.26 13.20 0.06
CA GLY A 99 -13.48 13.45 0.84
C GLY A 99 -14.63 14.07 0.03
N ASP A 100 -14.32 14.74 -1.07
CA ASP A 100 -15.29 15.32 -2.00
C ASP A 100 -15.40 14.55 -3.33
N GLY A 101 -14.62 13.48 -3.51
CA GLY A 101 -14.58 12.68 -4.72
C GLY A 101 -13.61 13.19 -5.80
N SER A 102 -12.90 14.31 -5.57
CA SER A 102 -11.96 14.90 -6.53
C SER A 102 -10.61 14.16 -6.59
N GLY A 103 -10.29 13.39 -5.55
CA GLY A 103 -9.06 12.62 -5.44
C GLY A 103 -8.96 11.46 -6.44
N LYS A 104 -7.74 10.96 -6.62
CA LYS A 104 -7.43 9.94 -7.63
C LYS A 104 -7.93 8.54 -7.25
N ASN A 105 -8.18 8.30 -5.97
CA ASN A 105 -8.58 7.01 -5.41
C ASN A 105 -7.65 5.87 -5.88
N MET A 106 -6.33 6.11 -5.86
CA MET A 106 -5.38 5.13 -6.37
C MET A 106 -5.38 3.83 -5.56
N LEU A 107 -5.70 3.88 -4.25
CA LEU A 107 -5.77 2.66 -3.43
C LEU A 107 -6.96 1.80 -3.84
N GLY A 108 -8.14 2.42 -4.02
CA GLY A 108 -9.32 1.74 -4.54
C GLY A 108 -9.07 1.08 -5.90
N ARG A 109 -8.40 1.79 -6.82
CA ARG A 109 -7.97 1.24 -8.12
C ARG A 109 -7.06 0.02 -7.97
N VAL A 110 -6.03 0.11 -7.12
CA VAL A 110 -5.11 -1.01 -6.85
C VAL A 110 -5.86 -2.21 -6.25
N LEU A 111 -6.82 -2.00 -5.34
CA LEU A 111 -7.63 -3.08 -4.77
C LEU A 111 -8.46 -3.78 -5.84
N MET A 112 -9.08 -3.03 -6.75
CA MET A 112 -9.85 -3.59 -7.86
C MET A 112 -8.97 -4.33 -8.87
N ASP A 113 -7.77 -3.82 -9.17
CA ASP A 113 -6.79 -4.52 -10.03
C ASP A 113 -6.36 -5.85 -9.41
N VAL A 114 -6.06 -5.85 -8.11
CA VAL A 114 -5.67 -7.07 -7.37
C VAL A 114 -6.84 -8.05 -7.29
N ARG A 115 -8.07 -7.57 -7.09
CA ARG A 115 -9.28 -8.40 -7.13
C ARG A 115 -9.40 -9.12 -8.47
N ALA A 116 -9.27 -8.40 -9.59
CA ALA A 116 -9.35 -8.99 -10.93
C ALA A 116 -8.27 -10.07 -11.14
N LYS A 117 -7.03 -9.80 -10.71
CA LYS A 117 -5.92 -10.76 -10.77
C LYS A 117 -6.19 -12.03 -9.92
N LEU A 118 -6.71 -11.88 -8.70
CA LEU A 118 -6.95 -12.99 -7.78
C LEU A 118 -8.20 -13.82 -8.14
N ALA A 119 -9.14 -13.24 -8.88
CA ALA A 119 -10.31 -13.92 -9.42
C ALA A 119 -9.98 -14.85 -10.60
N GLY A 120 -8.74 -14.82 -11.11
CA GLY A 120 -8.38 -15.52 -12.34
C GLY A 120 -8.94 -14.85 -13.59
N GLY A 121 -9.16 -13.51 -13.54
CA GLY A 121 -9.40 -12.73 -14.75
C GLY A 121 -8.26 -12.93 -15.77
N PRO A 122 -8.57 -12.82 -17.08
CA PRO A 122 -7.72 -13.32 -18.17
C PRO A 122 -6.26 -12.89 -18.09
#